data_AF-A0A2S6Q4U2-F1
#
_entry.id   AF-A0A2S6Q4U2-F1
#
_cell.length_a   1.000
_cell.length_b   1.000
_cell.length_c   1.000
_cell.angle_alpha   90.00
_cell.angle_beta   90.00
_cell.angle_gamma   90.00
#
_symmetry.space_group_name_H-M   'P 1'
#
loop_
_entity.id
_entity.type
_entity.pdbx_description
1 polymer ?
#
loop_
_entity_poly.entity_id
_entity_poly.type
_entity_poly.pdbx_seq_one_letter_code
_entity_poly.pdbx_strand_id
1 'polypeptide(L)' 'MTQIIINGGKPLNGVLPVFGAKNASLPIICAAVLSDKTVELKNIPDLSD' A
#
# COMPACT_ATOMS: atom_id res chain seq x y z
N MET A 1 22.36 4.80 10.22
CA MET A 1 21.10 4.48 10.94
C MET A 1 20.12 5.61 10.71
N THR A 2 18.88 5.30 10.34
CA THR A 2 17.81 6.30 10.21
C THR A 2 17.01 6.33 11.51
N GLN A 3 16.72 7.53 12.02
CA GLN A 3 15.93 7.71 13.25
C GLN A 3 14.69 8.55 12.94
N ILE A 4 13.58 8.18 13.55
CA ILE A 4 12.33 8.96 13.53
C ILE A 4 12.11 9.46 14.97
N ILE A 5 12.09 10.79 15.16
CA ILE A 5 11.83 11.43 16.45
C ILE A 5 10.41 11.99 16.43
N ILE A 6 9.54 11.52 17.32
CA ILE A 6 8.15 11.97 17.43
C ILE A 6 8.02 12.89 18.64
N ASN A 7 7.58 14.14 18.42
CA ASN A 7 7.24 15.07 19.48
C ASN A 7 5.73 15.05 19.73
N GLY A 8 5.32 14.54 20.90
CA GLY A 8 3.90 14.42 21.27
C GLY A 8 3.23 15.75 21.63
N GLY A 9 2.01 15.66 22.19
CA GLY A 9 1.30 16.79 22.78
C GLY A 9 0.16 17.39 21.94
N LYS A 10 -0.18 16.80 20.79
CA LYS A 10 -1.32 17.22 19.96
C LYS A 10 -2.17 16.00 19.56
N PRO A 11 -3.49 16.01 19.78
CA PRO A 11 -4.36 14.96 19.26
C PRO A 11 -4.39 15.00 17.73
N LEU A 12 -4.45 13.83 17.09
CA LEU A 12 -4.62 13.73 15.64
C LEU A 12 -6.09 14.00 15.30
N ASN A 13 -6.33 14.84 14.28
CA ASN A 13 -7.65 15.08 13.73
C ASN A 13 -7.55 15.21 12.20
N GLY A 14 -8.33 14.41 11.47
CA GLY A 14 -8.35 14.41 10.02
C GLY A 14 -8.75 13.06 9.44
N VAL A 15 -8.75 12.98 8.12
CA VAL A 15 -9.00 11.76 7.35
C VAL A 15 -7.84 11.57 6.38
N LEU A 16 -7.37 10.33 6.27
CA LEU A 16 -6.34 9.94 5.31
C LEU A 16 -6.87 8.78 4.47
N PRO A 17 -6.66 8.75 3.13
CA PRO A 17 -6.92 7.56 2.34
C PRO A 17 -5.97 6.43 2.75
N VAL A 18 -6.48 5.19 2.76
CA VAL A 18 -5.68 3.98 2.98
C VAL A 18 -5.45 3.28 1.66
N PHE A 19 -4.23 2.79 1.46
CA PHE A 19 -3.90 1.95 0.31
C PHE A 19 -4.51 0.56 0.43
N GLY A 20 -4.58 -0.16 -0.69
CA GLY A 20 -5.01 -1.56 -0.71
C GLY A 20 -4.14 -2.45 0.18
N ALA A 21 -4.71 -3.56 0.63
CA ALA A 21 -4.03 -4.47 1.53
C ALA A 21 -2.86 -5.17 0.83
N LYS A 22 -1.65 -5.08 1.40
CA LYS A 22 -0.44 -5.78 0.91
C LYS A 22 -0.71 -7.26 0.62
N ASN A 23 -1.34 -7.94 1.59
CA ASN A 23 -1.56 -9.38 1.54
C ASN A 23 -2.56 -9.81 0.46
N ALA A 24 -3.43 -8.90 0.01
CA ALA A 24 -4.30 -9.14 -1.14
C ALA A 24 -3.62 -8.75 -2.45
N SER A 25 -2.85 -7.65 -2.43
CA SER A 25 -2.23 -7.07 -3.62
C SER A 25 -1.18 -7.99 -4.25
N LEU A 26 -0.34 -8.63 -3.42
CA LEU A 26 0.72 -9.51 -3.92
C LEU A 26 0.19 -10.72 -4.75
N PRO A 27 -0.74 -11.56 -4.24
CA PRO A 27 -1.27 -12.66 -5.05
C PRO A 27 -2.07 -12.18 -6.26
N ILE A 28 -2.73 -11.02 -6.19
CA ILE A 28 -3.44 -10.42 -7.33
C ILE A 28 -2.46 -10.04 -8.45
N ILE A 29 -1.31 -9.44 -8.10
CA ILE A 29 -0.24 -9.14 -9.07
C ILE A 29 0.27 -10.44 -9.72
N CYS A 30 0.52 -11.49 -8.93
CA CYS A 30 0.93 -12.78 -9.47
C CYS A 30 -0.12 -13.37 -10.43
N ALA A 31 -1.41 -13.28 -10.08
CA ALA A 31 -2.48 -13.75 -10.95
C ALA A 31 -2.59 -12.93 -12.24
N ALA A 32 -2.34 -11.62 -12.19
CA ALA A 32 -2.35 -10.75 -13.37
C ALA A 32 -1.28 -11.13 -14.40
N VAL A 33 -0.12 -11.63 -13.96
CA VAL A 33 0.95 -12.12 -14.85
C VAL A 33 0.51 -13.36 -15.66
N LEU A 34 -0.44 -14.14 -15.15
CA LEU A 34 -0.94 -15.34 -15.82
C LEU A 34 -1.99 -15.05 -16.89
N SER A 35 -2.45 -13.80 -17.00
CA SER A 35 -3.47 -13.37 -17.96
C SER A 35 -2.88 -13.13 -19.35
N ASP A 36 -3.60 -13.53 -20.39
CA ASP A 36 -3.29 -13.22 -21.80
C ASP A 36 -3.82 -11.84 -22.24
N LYS A 37 -4.54 -11.15 -21.34
CA LYS A 37 -5.11 -9.82 -21.53
C LYS A 37 -4.49 -8.81 -20.59
N THR A 38 -4.51 -7.53 -20.98
CA THR A 38 -4.15 -6.41 -20.11
C THR A 38 -5.02 -6.38 -18.86
N VAL A 39 -4.39 -6.36 -17.69
CA VAL A 39 -5.04 -6.23 -16.39
C VAL A 39 -4.67 -4.88 -15.78
N GLU A 40 -5.67 -4.04 -15.50
CA GLU A 40 -5.47 -2.76 -14.79
C GLU A 40 -5.70 -2.97 -13.28
N LEU A 41 -4.64 -2.84 -12.48
CA LEU A 41 -4.72 -2.93 -11.02
C LEU A 41 -4.79 -1.51 -10.41
N LYS A 42 -5.79 -1.28 -9.55
CA LYS A 42 -6.01 0.00 -8.86
C LYS A 42 -5.84 -0.17 -7.36
N ASN A 43 -5.43 0.91 -6.69
CA ASN A 43 -5.23 0.93 -5.23
C ASN A 43 -4.20 -0.09 -4.72
N ILE A 44 -3.17 -0.38 -5.51
CA ILE A 44 -2.05 -1.23 -5.08
C ILE A 44 -1.10 -0.37 -4.21
N PRO A 45 -0.73 -0.82 -2.98
CA PRO A 45 0.22 -0.11 -2.15
C PRO A 45 1.61 -0.10 -2.80
N ASP A 46 2.35 0.98 -2.61
CA ASP A 46 3.79 1.03 -2.90
C ASP A 46 4.52 0.20 -1.84
N LEU A 47 5.12 -0.90 -2.25
CA LEU A 47 5.77 -1.87 -1.38
C LEU A 47 7.26 -1.91 -1.72
N SER A 48 8.09 -1.88 -0.69
CA SER A 48 9.55 -2.01 -0.82
C SER A 48 10.05 -3.46 -0.91
N ASP A 49 9.15 -4.44 -0.73
CA ASP A 49 9.43 -5.88 -0.89
C ASP A 49 9.55 -6.23 -2.38
#